data_AF-A0A9N9L0S6-F1
#
_entry.id   AF-A0A9N9L0S6-F1
#
_cell.length_a   1.000
_cell.length_b   1.000
_cell.length_c   1.000
_cell.angle_alpha   90.00
_cell.angle_beta   90.00
_cell.angle_gamma   90.00
#
_symmetry.space_group_name_H-M   'P 1'
#
loop_
_entity.id
_entity.type
_entity.pdbx_description
1 polymer ?
#
loop_
_entity_poly.entity_id
_entity_poly.type
_entity_poly.pdbx_seq_one_letter_code
_entity_poly.pdbx_strand_id
1 'polypeptide(L)'
;MALQRGVNAGDAVKEPHSVSLKVLRLSRPSLSLQHPLPLPTPSTSPSDSPTLFPAPSASLAYPSSTNDAFILSPLLTLPPAFGSAYVGETFSCTLCANNEVLPGASTPKTITNVRIEAEMKIPSSKAAIPLVLGPEAVSDIEGEGGKEVEGGVDLQPARSLQKVVNFDLKEEGSHVLAVTVTYTETTPTSGKVRTFRKLYQFICKGCMVVRTKTGVLPSPSDILRRWALEAQLENCGEETIVLDTVHLDTRLGFTGQGLNWEIEGEGEKPVLMPGDVQQVCFLLEERGEGEKEVVDGRVVFGSLSLGWRG
;
A
#
# COMPACT_ATOMS: atom_id res chain seq x y z
N MET A 1 38.86 26.45 26.48
CA MET A 1 39.34 25.50 25.45
C MET A 1 38.14 25.00 24.69
N ALA A 2 37.84 25.61 23.54
CA ALA A 2 36.74 25.24 22.68
C ALA A 2 37.27 24.34 21.56
N LEU A 3 36.72 23.13 21.44
CA LEU A 3 37.08 22.17 20.41
C LEU A 3 36.64 22.69 19.03
N GLN A 4 37.63 22.92 18.19
CA GLN A 4 37.52 23.37 16.81
C GLN A 4 36.86 22.26 15.98
N ARG A 5 35.65 22.52 15.44
CA ARG A 5 35.00 21.65 14.45
C ARG A 5 35.94 21.52 13.25
N GLY A 6 36.38 20.29 12.97
CA GLY A 6 37.07 19.96 11.73
C GLY A 6 36.18 20.27 10.53
N VAL A 7 36.65 21.18 9.67
CA VAL A 7 36.09 21.42 8.35
C VAL A 7 36.44 20.21 7.50
N ASN A 8 35.43 19.43 7.11
CA ASN A 8 35.60 18.33 6.15
C ASN A 8 36.08 18.91 4.81
N ALA A 9 37.37 18.75 4.52
CA ALA A 9 37.94 18.95 3.20
C ALA A 9 37.49 17.81 2.28
N GLY A 10 36.39 18.00 1.55
CA GLY A 10 35.90 16.99 0.62
C GLY A 10 34.75 17.40 -0.30
N ASP A 11 34.27 18.65 -0.25
CA ASP A 11 33.19 19.10 -1.11
C ASP A 11 33.75 19.67 -2.43
N ALA A 12 34.41 18.80 -3.20
CA ALA A 12 34.59 19.06 -4.62
C ALA A 12 33.18 19.07 -5.24
N VAL A 13 32.78 20.18 -5.86
CA VAL A 13 31.48 20.34 -6.51
C VAL A 13 31.32 19.19 -7.52
N LYS A 14 30.53 18.17 -7.13
CA LYS A 14 30.28 17.01 -7.97
C LYS A 14 29.54 17.51 -9.21
N GLU A 15 30.11 17.24 -10.38
CA GLU A 15 29.46 17.55 -11.66
C GLU A 15 28.00 17.06 -11.63
N PRO A 16 27.02 17.81 -12.15
CA PRO A 16 25.63 17.37 -12.22
C PRO A 16 25.50 16.02 -12.93
N HIS A 17 24.52 15.21 -12.52
CA HIS A 17 24.23 13.94 -13.19
C HIS A 17 23.46 14.18 -14.49
N SER A 18 23.84 13.46 -15.55
CA SER A 18 23.12 13.46 -16.84
C SER A 18 21.86 12.60 -16.83
N VAL A 19 21.66 11.83 -15.77
CA VAL A 19 20.45 11.04 -15.53
C VAL A 19 19.71 11.59 -14.32
N SER A 20 18.41 11.82 -14.45
CA SER A 20 17.54 12.21 -13.34
C SER A 20 16.72 11.01 -12.84
N LEU A 21 16.39 10.99 -11.54
CA LEU A 21 15.46 10.02 -10.97
C LEU A 21 14.19 10.73 -10.52
N LYS A 22 13.05 10.29 -11.07
CA LYS A 22 11.69 10.64 -10.63
C LYS A 22 11.03 9.42 -9.97
N VAL A 23 10.32 9.65 -8.88
CA VAL A 23 9.62 8.60 -8.14
C VAL A 23 8.18 9.04 -7.95
N LEU A 24 7.24 8.17 -8.31
CA LEU A 24 5.80 8.44 -8.29
C LEU A 24 5.10 7.28 -7.56
N ARG A 25 4.39 7.57 -6.46
CA ARG A 25 3.52 6.57 -5.83
C ARG A 25 2.39 6.23 -6.81
N LEU A 26 2.13 4.94 -6.98
CA LEU A 26 1.01 4.47 -7.78
C LEU A 26 -0.24 4.43 -6.89
N SER A 27 -1.25 5.21 -7.25
CA SER A 27 -2.58 5.14 -6.63
C SER A 27 -3.43 4.11 -7.37
N ARG A 28 -4.33 3.45 -6.63
CA ARG A 28 -5.36 2.59 -7.21
C ARG A 28 -6.58 3.46 -7.54
N PRO A 29 -7.24 3.26 -8.70
CA PRO A 29 -8.55 3.85 -8.94
C PRO A 29 -9.55 3.37 -7.88
N SER A 30 -10.39 4.26 -7.39
CA SER A 30 -11.48 3.96 -6.46
C SER A 30 -12.81 4.43 -7.02
N LEU A 31 -13.91 3.87 -6.54
CA LEU A 31 -15.24 4.35 -6.94
C LEU A 31 -15.48 5.76 -6.42
N SER A 32 -16.03 6.60 -7.28
CA SER A 32 -16.42 7.96 -6.97
C SER A 32 -17.54 7.95 -5.93
N LEU A 33 -17.32 8.62 -4.80
CA LEU A 33 -18.32 8.78 -3.76
C LEU A 33 -19.51 9.58 -4.29
N GLN A 34 -20.64 8.90 -4.44
CA GLN A 34 -21.92 9.55 -4.74
C GLN A 34 -22.56 9.96 -3.42
N HIS A 35 -22.91 11.23 -3.29
CA HIS A 35 -23.61 11.74 -2.12
C HIS A 35 -25.11 11.71 -2.45
N PRO A 36 -25.85 10.67 -2.05
CA PRO A 36 -27.27 10.60 -2.34
C PRO A 36 -27.95 11.82 -1.72
N LEU A 37 -28.63 12.60 -2.56
CA LEU A 37 -29.46 13.70 -2.05
C LEU A 37 -30.65 13.10 -1.28
N PRO A 38 -31.12 13.74 -0.20
CA PRO A 38 -32.23 13.23 0.58
C PRO A 38 -33.44 12.93 -0.31
N LEU A 39 -33.95 11.69 -0.27
CA LEU A 39 -35.22 11.36 -0.91
C LEU A 39 -36.36 12.10 -0.19
N PRO A 40 -37.39 12.59 -0.92
CA PRO A 40 -38.54 13.19 -0.27
C PRO A 40 -39.22 12.16 0.64
N THR A 41 -39.41 12.51 1.90
CA THR A 41 -40.39 11.83 2.76
C THR A 41 -41.77 11.97 2.12
N PRO A 42 -42.63 10.94 2.15
CA PRO A 42 -43.98 11.03 1.59
C PRO A 42 -44.80 12.02 2.42
N SER A 43 -44.76 13.31 2.04
CA SER A 43 -45.66 14.35 2.55
C SER A 43 -46.99 14.25 1.82
N THR A 44 -48.09 14.21 2.57
CA THR A 44 -49.48 14.23 2.09
C THR A 44 -49.93 15.62 1.61
N SER A 45 -49.11 16.33 0.85
CA SER A 45 -49.42 17.68 0.33
C SER A 45 -49.51 17.71 -1.21
N PRO A 46 -50.40 18.53 -1.79
CA PRO A 46 -50.82 18.44 -3.19
C PRO A 46 -49.72 18.83 -4.20
N SER A 47 -49.89 18.32 -5.41
CA SER A 47 -48.91 18.08 -6.49
C SER A 47 -48.37 19.29 -7.27
N ASP A 48 -48.62 20.54 -6.86
CA ASP A 48 -48.41 21.71 -7.73
C ASP A 48 -47.28 22.67 -7.28
N SER A 49 -46.22 22.16 -6.66
CA SER A 49 -45.00 22.95 -6.39
C SER A 49 -43.89 22.62 -7.40
N PRO A 50 -43.31 23.60 -8.11
CA PRO A 50 -42.23 23.36 -9.05
C PRO A 50 -40.96 22.96 -8.28
N THR A 51 -40.55 21.69 -8.43
CA THR A 51 -39.20 21.15 -8.17
C THR A 51 -38.46 21.75 -6.96
N LEU A 52 -38.99 21.59 -5.75
CA LEU A 52 -38.26 21.98 -4.53
C LEU A 52 -37.02 21.09 -4.26
N PHE A 53 -36.90 19.96 -4.96
CA PHE A 53 -35.85 18.97 -4.75
C PHE A 53 -35.09 18.69 -6.05
N PRO A 54 -33.75 18.58 -6.01
CA PRO A 54 -32.96 18.22 -7.17
C PRO A 54 -33.31 16.82 -7.66
N ALA A 55 -33.23 16.59 -8.98
CA ALA A 55 -33.39 15.26 -9.54
C ALA A 55 -32.33 14.29 -8.96
N PRO A 56 -32.64 12.99 -8.74
CA PRO A 56 -31.66 12.01 -8.24
C PRO A 56 -30.40 11.90 -9.10
N SER A 57 -30.50 12.21 -10.40
CA SER A 57 -29.34 12.29 -11.30
C SER A 57 -28.34 13.37 -10.89
N ALA A 58 -28.76 14.42 -10.18
CA ALA A 58 -27.87 15.46 -9.66
C ALA A 58 -26.95 14.97 -8.53
N SER A 59 -27.25 13.81 -7.92
CA SER A 59 -26.39 13.14 -6.93
C SER A 59 -25.28 12.29 -7.55
N LEU A 60 -25.37 12.01 -8.85
CA LEU A 60 -24.40 11.18 -9.56
C LEU A 60 -23.14 11.99 -9.84
N ALA A 61 -21.97 11.36 -9.68
CA ALA A 61 -20.69 11.95 -10.05
C ALA A 61 -20.61 12.27 -11.55
N TYR A 62 -21.28 11.47 -12.38
CA TYR A 62 -21.36 11.64 -13.83
C TYR A 62 -22.81 11.45 -14.31
N PRO A 63 -23.66 12.49 -14.25
CA PRO A 63 -25.08 12.39 -14.58
C PRO A 63 -25.37 12.04 -16.04
N SER A 64 -24.40 12.24 -16.93
CA SER A 64 -24.50 11.97 -18.36
C SER A 64 -24.01 10.57 -18.76
N SER A 65 -23.43 9.77 -17.85
CA SER A 65 -22.89 8.47 -18.19
C SER A 65 -23.91 7.34 -18.01
N THR A 66 -23.88 6.38 -18.94
CA THR A 66 -24.56 5.10 -18.77
C THR A 66 -23.73 4.22 -17.84
N ASN A 67 -24.36 3.65 -16.81
CA ASN A 67 -23.69 2.77 -15.86
C ASN A 67 -23.28 1.47 -16.58
N ASP A 68 -22.01 1.39 -16.98
CA ASP A 68 -21.40 0.23 -17.62
C ASP A 68 -20.46 -0.44 -16.61
N ALA A 69 -20.55 -1.77 -16.51
CA ALA A 69 -19.75 -2.60 -15.60
C ALA A 69 -18.30 -2.79 -16.10
N PHE A 70 -17.90 -2.08 -17.16
CA PHE A 70 -16.56 -2.11 -17.71
C PHE A 70 -15.50 -1.55 -16.75
N ILE A 71 -14.28 -2.10 -16.79
CA ILE A 71 -13.15 -1.76 -15.88
C ILE A 71 -12.75 -0.27 -15.97
N LEU A 72 -13.08 0.42 -17.06
CA LEU A 72 -12.86 1.86 -17.23
C LEU A 72 -14.13 2.69 -17.01
N SER A 73 -15.05 2.20 -16.17
CA SER A 73 -16.27 2.92 -15.82
C SER A 73 -15.93 4.35 -15.39
N PRO A 74 -16.69 5.37 -15.87
CA PRO A 74 -16.49 6.76 -15.44
C PRO A 74 -16.71 6.94 -13.94
N LEU A 75 -17.25 5.93 -13.25
CA LEU A 75 -17.36 5.92 -11.80
C LEU A 75 -16.01 5.73 -11.10
N LEU A 76 -14.95 5.29 -11.77
CA LEU A 76 -13.63 5.19 -11.15
C LEU A 76 -12.88 6.51 -11.24
N THR A 77 -12.47 7.03 -10.08
CA THR A 77 -11.66 8.23 -9.95
C THR A 77 -10.34 7.90 -9.28
N LEU A 78 -9.28 8.63 -9.63
CA LEU A 78 -8.07 8.60 -8.82
C LEU A 78 -8.34 9.38 -7.52
N PRO A 79 -7.82 8.92 -6.38
CA PRO A 79 -7.91 9.66 -5.13
C PRO A 79 -7.39 11.11 -5.30
N PRO A 80 -8.05 12.10 -4.68
CA PRO A 80 -7.69 13.52 -4.82
C PRO A 80 -6.32 13.85 -4.22
N ALA A 81 -5.73 12.95 -3.44
CA ALA A 81 -4.41 13.06 -2.86
C ALA A 81 -3.69 11.70 -2.84
N PHE A 82 -2.36 11.72 -2.68
CA PHE A 82 -1.53 10.51 -2.63
C PHE A 82 -1.79 9.60 -1.43
N GLY A 83 -2.70 9.98 -0.52
CA GLY A 83 -3.14 9.20 0.63
C GLY A 83 -2.06 8.97 1.69
N SER A 84 -2.49 8.53 2.87
CA SER A 84 -1.59 7.93 3.85
C SER A 84 -1.13 6.54 3.36
N ALA A 85 -0.12 5.97 3.99
CA ALA A 85 0.25 4.57 3.79
C ALA A 85 -0.12 3.81 5.05
N TYR A 86 -0.76 2.65 4.90
CA TYR A 86 -1.27 1.89 6.03
C TYR A 86 -0.68 0.48 6.14
N VAL A 87 -0.60 -0.04 7.37
CA VAL A 87 -0.22 -1.42 7.62
C VAL A 87 -1.27 -2.36 7.03
N GLY A 88 -0.81 -3.32 6.24
CA GLY A 88 -1.64 -4.23 5.44
C GLY A 88 -1.71 -3.85 3.96
N GLU A 89 -1.27 -2.65 3.58
CA GLU A 89 -1.22 -2.24 2.17
C GLU A 89 0.07 -2.68 1.47
N THR A 90 -0.01 -2.85 0.15
CA THR A 90 1.16 -2.91 -0.72
C THR A 90 1.54 -1.52 -1.20
N PHE A 91 2.61 -0.96 -0.63
CA PHE A 91 3.24 0.26 -1.15
C PHE A 91 3.74 0.02 -2.57
N SER A 92 3.20 0.79 -3.52
CA SER A 92 3.53 0.66 -4.94
C SER A 92 4.05 1.99 -5.49
N CYS A 93 5.18 1.98 -6.20
CA CYS A 93 5.71 3.18 -6.83
C CYS A 93 6.45 2.88 -8.14
N THR A 94 6.47 3.87 -9.02
CA THR A 94 7.24 3.87 -10.25
C THR A 94 8.52 4.68 -10.06
N LEU A 95 9.64 4.08 -10.46
CA LEU A 95 10.97 4.65 -10.54
C LEU A 95 11.29 4.94 -12.00
N CYS A 96 11.57 6.19 -12.35
CA CYS A 96 11.94 6.60 -13.71
C CYS A 96 13.32 7.23 -13.72
N ALA A 97 14.30 6.55 -14.34
CA ALA A 97 15.60 7.11 -14.65
C ALA A 97 15.57 7.75 -16.05
N ASN A 98 15.67 9.08 -16.15
CA ASN A 98 15.52 9.81 -17.41
C ASN A 98 16.88 10.31 -17.90
N ASN A 99 17.17 10.10 -19.18
CA ASN A 99 18.34 10.68 -19.83
C ASN A 99 18.07 12.16 -20.17
N GLU A 100 18.72 13.07 -19.44
CA GLU A 100 18.57 14.53 -19.57
C GLU A 100 19.58 15.15 -20.55
N VAL A 101 20.35 14.33 -21.29
CA VAL A 101 21.26 14.84 -22.33
C VAL A 101 20.44 15.44 -23.46
N LEU A 102 20.71 16.71 -23.79
CA LEU A 102 20.06 17.39 -24.90
C LEU A 102 20.74 17.01 -26.23
N PRO A 103 19.95 16.75 -27.29
CA PRO A 103 20.51 16.60 -28.63
C PRO A 103 21.15 17.92 -29.08
N GLY A 104 22.42 17.87 -29.50
CA GLY A 104 23.17 19.04 -29.97
C GLY A 104 23.97 19.80 -28.89
N ALA A 105 24.16 19.22 -27.70
CA ALA A 105 25.03 19.79 -26.68
C ALA A 105 26.48 19.94 -27.19
N SER A 106 27.20 20.97 -26.69
CA SER A 106 28.59 21.27 -27.07
C SER A 106 29.57 20.12 -26.79
N THR A 107 29.22 19.22 -25.87
CA THR A 107 29.93 17.97 -25.63
C THR A 107 28.96 16.80 -25.85
N PRO A 108 29.16 15.98 -26.91
CA PRO A 108 28.30 14.83 -27.14
C PRO A 108 28.53 13.80 -26.03
N LYS A 109 27.46 13.49 -25.29
CA LYS A 109 27.46 12.51 -24.20
C LYS A 109 26.51 11.37 -24.57
N THR A 110 26.96 10.14 -24.41
CA THR A 110 26.15 8.94 -24.60
C THR A 110 25.95 8.26 -23.25
N ILE A 111 24.71 7.93 -22.92
CA ILE A 111 24.34 7.27 -21.66
C ILE A 111 24.04 5.81 -21.94
N THR A 112 24.85 4.93 -21.34
CA THR A 112 24.77 3.48 -21.53
C THR A 112 24.70 2.74 -20.20
N ASN A 113 24.24 1.49 -20.24
CA ASN A 113 24.22 0.58 -19.09
C ASN A 113 23.52 1.19 -17.85
N VAL A 114 22.33 1.78 -18.04
CA VAL A 114 21.54 2.36 -16.96
C VAL A 114 20.89 1.24 -16.14
N ARG A 115 21.06 1.30 -14.82
CA ARG A 115 20.56 0.34 -13.84
C ARG A 115 19.90 1.05 -12.67
N ILE A 116 18.79 0.49 -12.20
CA ILE A 116 18.07 0.95 -11.01
C ILE A 116 18.10 -0.19 -10.00
N GLU A 117 18.54 0.12 -8.78
CA GLU A 117 18.45 -0.77 -7.63
C GLU A 117 17.63 -0.06 -6.56
N ALA A 118 16.75 -0.80 -5.87
CA ALA A 118 15.96 -0.26 -4.79
C ALA A 118 16.04 -1.16 -3.56
N GLU A 119 16.03 -0.54 -2.39
CA GLU A 119 15.97 -1.20 -1.10
C GLU A 119 14.97 -0.47 -0.19
N MET A 120 14.31 -1.21 0.69
CA MET A 120 13.42 -0.66 1.71
C MET A 120 14.09 -0.78 3.08
N LYS A 121 14.09 0.31 3.84
CA LYS A 121 14.42 0.30 5.27
C LYS A 121 13.15 0.41 6.07
N ILE A 122 12.88 -0.60 6.88
CA ILE A 122 11.73 -0.67 7.78
C ILE A 122 12.14 -0.23 9.20
N PRO A 123 11.21 0.26 10.04
CA PRO A 123 11.52 0.71 11.39
C PRO A 123 12.17 -0.34 12.30
N SER A 124 11.72 -1.60 12.25
CA SER A 124 12.21 -2.67 13.12
C SER A 124 13.61 -3.18 12.75
N SER A 125 14.01 -3.04 11.48
CA SER A 125 15.25 -3.62 10.95
C SER A 125 16.27 -2.53 10.64
N LYS A 126 17.48 -2.71 11.16
CA LYS A 126 18.64 -1.89 10.78
C LYS A 126 19.16 -2.24 9.38
N ALA A 127 18.87 -3.45 8.88
CA ALA A 127 19.28 -3.91 7.57
C ALA A 127 18.24 -3.50 6.51
N ALA A 128 18.72 -2.99 5.38
CA ALA A 128 17.87 -2.67 4.24
C ALA A 128 17.49 -3.94 3.48
N ILE A 129 16.24 -4.03 3.05
CA ILE A 129 15.67 -5.16 2.32
C ILE A 129 15.76 -4.83 0.82
N PRO A 130 16.55 -5.56 0.01
CA PRO A 130 16.58 -5.34 -1.43
C PRO A 130 15.22 -5.66 -2.05
N LEU A 131 14.79 -4.83 -3.01
CA LEU A 131 13.48 -4.93 -3.64
C LEU A 131 13.60 -5.50 -5.05
N VAL A 132 12.66 -6.36 -5.41
CA VAL A 132 12.51 -6.85 -6.78
C VAL A 132 11.77 -5.81 -7.60
N LEU A 133 12.32 -5.46 -8.76
CA LEU A 133 11.78 -4.43 -9.64
C LEU A 133 11.04 -5.06 -10.82
N GLY A 134 9.74 -4.80 -10.95
CA GLY A 134 8.92 -5.23 -12.10
C GLY A 134 8.65 -4.09 -13.08
N PRO A 135 8.26 -4.34 -14.34
CA PRO A 135 8.55 -5.55 -15.09
C PRO A 135 10.06 -5.65 -15.36
N GLU A 136 10.61 -6.87 -15.42
CA GLU A 136 11.80 -7.11 -16.22
C GLU A 136 11.44 -6.66 -17.64
N ALA A 137 12.27 -5.84 -18.27
CA ALA A 137 11.87 -5.08 -19.44
C ALA A 137 11.31 -6.03 -20.51
N VAL A 138 9.99 -6.00 -20.71
CA VAL A 138 9.37 -6.51 -21.93
C VAL A 138 9.66 -5.44 -22.96
N SER A 139 10.72 -5.68 -23.74
CA SER A 139 10.75 -5.31 -25.15
C SER A 139 9.38 -5.63 -25.75
N ASP A 140 8.80 -4.66 -26.46
CA ASP A 140 7.61 -4.73 -27.34
C ASP A 140 6.56 -3.63 -27.11
N ILE A 141 7.02 -2.41 -26.79
CA ILE A 141 6.39 -1.22 -27.38
C ILE A 141 7.37 -0.70 -28.43
N GLU A 142 7.11 -1.00 -29.70
CA GLU A 142 7.79 -0.41 -30.85
C GLU A 142 7.69 1.13 -30.77
N GLY A 143 8.69 1.77 -30.15
CA GLY A 143 8.75 3.22 -30.12
C GLY A 143 9.64 3.84 -29.03
N GLU A 144 9.79 3.22 -27.86
CA GLU A 144 10.45 3.89 -26.74
C GLU A 144 11.32 2.95 -25.87
N GLY A 145 12.65 3.08 -25.95
CA GLY A 145 13.50 2.78 -24.80
C GLY A 145 14.56 1.70 -24.95
N GLY A 146 15.56 1.94 -25.81
CA GLY A 146 16.92 1.46 -25.57
C GLY A 146 17.26 0.04 -25.98
N LYS A 147 18.54 -0.21 -26.28
CA LYS A 147 19.06 -1.54 -26.60
C LYS A 147 19.44 -2.22 -25.28
N GLU A 148 18.92 -3.40 -25.02
CA GLU A 148 19.33 -4.21 -23.87
C GLU A 148 20.76 -4.72 -24.07
N VAL A 149 21.60 -4.52 -23.06
CA VAL A 149 22.97 -5.03 -22.98
C VAL A 149 23.09 -5.72 -21.62
N GLU A 150 23.83 -6.83 -21.51
CA GLU A 150 23.91 -7.64 -20.29
C GLU A 150 23.99 -6.80 -19.00
N GLY A 151 22.89 -6.82 -18.24
CA GLY A 151 22.74 -6.18 -16.95
C GLY A 151 22.29 -4.71 -16.93
N GLY A 152 22.08 -4.01 -18.06
CA GLY A 152 21.58 -2.63 -18.08
C GLY A 152 21.02 -2.17 -19.43
N VAL A 153 20.41 -0.98 -19.46
CA VAL A 153 19.74 -0.45 -20.67
C VAL A 153 20.45 0.78 -21.21
N ASP A 154 20.70 0.82 -22.52
CA ASP A 154 21.25 2.00 -23.19
C ASP A 154 20.13 3.00 -23.51
N LEU A 155 20.22 4.21 -22.95
CA LEU A 155 19.17 5.22 -23.10
C LEU A 155 19.56 6.29 -24.13
N GLN A 156 18.76 6.41 -25.18
CA GLN A 156 18.83 7.56 -26.08
C GLN A 156 18.50 8.87 -25.33
N PRO A 157 18.96 10.03 -25.83
CA PRO A 157 18.54 11.33 -25.33
C PRO A 157 17.03 11.43 -25.15
N ALA A 158 16.56 12.02 -24.04
CA ALA A 158 15.15 12.16 -23.68
C ALA A 158 14.34 10.84 -23.51
N ARG A 159 15.00 9.68 -23.46
CA ARG A 159 14.36 8.41 -23.09
C ARG A 159 14.54 8.10 -21.61
N SER A 160 13.66 7.26 -21.08
CA SER A 160 13.65 6.85 -19.68
C SER A 160 13.64 5.33 -19.51
N LEU A 161 14.25 4.86 -18.43
CA LEU A 161 14.09 3.51 -17.91
C LEU A 161 13.11 3.55 -16.76
N GLN A 162 12.00 2.83 -16.90
CA GLN A 162 10.94 2.76 -15.89
C GLN A 162 10.93 1.39 -15.20
N LYS A 163 10.80 1.40 -13.87
CA LYS A 163 10.61 0.21 -13.03
C LYS A 163 9.52 0.49 -12.00
N VAL A 164 8.86 -0.56 -11.55
CA VAL A 164 7.80 -0.56 -10.54
C VAL A 164 8.29 -1.37 -9.35
N VAL A 165 8.12 -0.79 -8.17
CA VAL A 165 8.40 -1.41 -6.87
C VAL A 165 7.06 -1.70 -6.21
N ASN A 166 6.94 -2.92 -5.68
CA ASN A 166 5.87 -3.30 -4.76
C ASN A 166 6.49 -3.76 -3.45
N PHE A 167 5.96 -3.28 -2.32
CA PHE A 167 6.43 -3.64 -0.99
C PHE A 167 5.28 -3.69 0.01
N ASP A 168 5.09 -4.82 0.68
CA ASP A 168 4.02 -4.99 1.66
C ASP A 168 4.38 -4.36 2.99
N LEU A 169 3.54 -3.44 3.46
CA LEU A 169 3.72 -2.72 4.71
C LEU A 169 3.18 -3.54 5.87
N LYS A 170 4.09 -4.08 6.68
CA LYS A 170 3.76 -4.94 7.83
C LYS A 170 3.87 -4.25 9.19
N GLU A 171 4.43 -3.05 9.21
CA GLU A 171 4.79 -2.36 10.44
C GLU A 171 4.52 -0.86 10.35
N GLU A 172 4.06 -0.29 11.46
CA GLU A 172 3.89 1.14 11.60
C GLU A 172 5.23 1.87 11.76
N GLY A 173 5.28 3.13 11.35
CA GLY A 173 6.42 4.01 11.55
C GLY A 173 7.09 4.46 10.26
N SER A 174 8.34 4.92 10.39
CA SER A 174 9.08 5.54 9.30
C SER A 174 9.77 4.52 8.40
N HIS A 175 9.28 4.39 7.18
CA HIS A 175 9.91 3.60 6.11
C HIS A 175 10.76 4.50 5.21
N VAL A 176 11.86 3.97 4.68
CA VAL A 176 12.72 4.69 3.74
C VAL A 176 13.00 3.83 2.51
N LEU A 177 12.51 4.27 1.36
CA LEU A 177 12.88 3.73 0.05
C LEU A 177 14.21 4.36 -0.39
N ALA A 178 15.28 3.57 -0.46
CA ALA A 178 16.54 4.02 -1.05
C ALA A 178 16.66 3.51 -2.48
N VAL A 179 16.89 4.41 -3.42
CA VAL A 179 17.05 4.09 -4.84
C VAL A 179 18.44 4.49 -5.29
N THR A 180 19.17 3.54 -5.84
CA THR A 180 20.50 3.73 -6.43
C THR A 180 20.37 3.63 -7.94
N VAL A 181 20.86 4.64 -8.64
CA VAL A 181 20.94 4.65 -10.10
C VAL A 181 22.39 4.63 -10.50
N THR A 182 22.77 3.67 -11.32
CA THR A 182 24.12 3.52 -11.88
C THR A 182 24.04 3.58 -13.39
N TYR A 183 24.92 4.34 -14.03
CA TYR A 183 24.97 4.49 -15.47
C TYR A 183 26.40 4.77 -15.94
N THR A 184 26.67 4.56 -17.23
CA THR A 184 27.93 4.92 -17.86
C THR A 184 27.73 6.15 -18.73
N GLU A 185 28.55 7.17 -18.51
CA GLU A 185 28.59 8.38 -19.29
C GLU A 185 29.82 8.33 -20.21
N THR A 186 29.58 8.29 -21.52
CA THR A 186 30.65 8.21 -22.53
C THR A 186 30.70 9.49 -23.35
N THR A 187 31.85 10.14 -23.30
CA THR A 187 32.25 11.27 -24.16
C THR A 187 33.19 10.74 -25.27
N PRO A 188 33.49 11.52 -26.33
CA PRO A 188 34.39 11.06 -27.39
C PRO A 188 35.79 10.66 -26.91
N THR A 189 36.21 11.18 -25.76
CA THR A 189 37.56 11.01 -25.23
C THR A 189 37.64 10.15 -23.97
N SER A 190 36.51 9.83 -23.32
CA SER A 190 36.48 9.07 -22.07
C SER A 190 35.11 8.46 -21.75
N GLY A 191 35.10 7.31 -21.07
CA GLY A 191 33.91 6.72 -20.46
C GLY A 191 34.05 6.71 -18.93
N LYS A 192 32.99 7.11 -18.22
CA LYS A 192 32.96 7.17 -16.75
C LYS A 192 31.69 6.55 -16.20
N VAL A 193 31.82 5.58 -15.29
CA VAL A 193 30.68 5.06 -14.52
C VAL A 193 30.31 6.07 -13.45
N ARG A 194 29.02 6.40 -13.36
CA ARG A 194 28.47 7.32 -12.38
C ARG A 194 27.35 6.64 -11.63
N THR A 195 27.30 6.89 -10.33
CA THR A 195 26.25 6.38 -9.46
C THR A 195 25.75 7.48 -8.55
N PHE A 196 24.46 7.48 -8.26
CA PHE A 196 23.87 8.32 -7.23
C PHE A 196 22.77 7.56 -6.50
N ARG A 197 22.53 7.97 -5.25
CA ARG A 197 21.52 7.36 -4.38
C ARG A 197 20.61 8.43 -3.81
N LYS A 198 19.29 8.21 -3.87
CA LYS A 198 18.27 9.06 -3.26
C LYS A 198 17.48 8.28 -2.23
N LEU A 199 17.07 8.96 -1.17
CA LEU A 199 16.30 8.39 -0.06
C LEU A 199 14.94 9.08 -0.01
N TYR A 200 13.87 8.29 0.02
CA TYR A 200 12.49 8.75 0.11
C TYR A 200 11.87 8.20 1.38
N GLN A 201 11.65 9.07 2.37
CA GLN A 201 11.06 8.70 3.65
C GLN A 201 9.56 8.91 3.62
N PHE A 202 8.81 7.95 4.12
CA PHE A 202 7.36 8.04 4.33
C PHE A 202 6.95 7.35 5.62
N ILE A 203 5.77 7.68 6.14
CA ILE A 203 5.24 7.11 7.39
C ILE A 203 4.10 6.15 7.07
N CYS A 204 4.19 4.95 7.60
CA CYS A 204 3.11 3.97 7.61
C CYS A 204 2.34 4.09 8.92
N LYS A 205 1.02 4.27 8.84
CA LYS A 205 0.09 4.35 9.98
C LYS A 205 -0.61 3.01 10.17
N GLY A 206 -1.12 2.74 11.37
CA GLY A 206 -2.09 1.67 11.56
C GLY A 206 -3.40 1.99 10.87
N CYS A 207 -3.97 1.04 10.12
CA CYS A 207 -5.34 1.18 9.58
C CYS A 207 -6.37 0.68 10.58
N MET A 208 -6.05 -0.36 11.35
CA MET A 208 -7.02 -1.06 12.17
C MET A 208 -6.47 -1.29 13.57
N VAL A 209 -7.28 -0.95 14.57
CA VAL A 209 -7.00 -1.25 15.97
C VAL A 209 -7.81 -2.48 16.39
N VAL A 210 -7.12 -3.44 17.02
CA VAL A 210 -7.71 -4.69 17.49
C VAL A 210 -7.72 -4.68 19.02
N ARG A 211 -8.90 -4.83 19.62
CA ARG A 211 -9.05 -5.03 21.07
C ARG A 211 -9.73 -6.37 21.32
N THR A 212 -9.09 -7.25 22.09
CA THR A 212 -9.63 -8.59 22.36
C THR A 212 -10.09 -8.75 23.80
N LYS A 213 -11.12 -9.55 23.99
CA LYS A 213 -11.67 -9.92 25.30
C LYS A 213 -12.07 -11.39 25.28
N THR A 214 -11.76 -12.10 26.36
CA THR A 214 -12.04 -13.53 26.50
C THR A 214 -13.07 -13.75 27.61
N GLY A 215 -14.14 -14.48 27.32
CA GLY A 215 -15.13 -14.97 28.29
C GLY A 215 -15.09 -16.48 28.41
N VAL A 216 -15.21 -17.01 29.63
CA VAL A 216 -15.33 -18.46 29.84
C VAL A 216 -16.76 -18.90 29.54
N LEU A 217 -16.92 -19.96 28.77
CA LEU A 217 -18.23 -20.54 28.45
C LEU A 217 -18.48 -21.80 29.29
N PRO A 218 -19.76 -22.13 29.58
CA PRO A 218 -20.12 -23.40 30.18
C PRO A 218 -19.62 -24.56 29.33
N SER A 219 -19.00 -25.57 29.95
CA SER A 219 -18.55 -26.77 29.27
C SER A 219 -19.49 -27.95 29.55
N PRO A 220 -19.70 -28.90 28.60
CA PRO A 220 -20.44 -30.11 28.88
C PRO A 220 -19.64 -31.12 29.73
N SER A 221 -18.34 -30.88 29.96
CA SER A 221 -17.47 -31.73 30.79
C SER A 221 -16.43 -30.91 31.55
N ASP A 222 -16.05 -31.32 32.76
CA ASP A 222 -15.02 -30.63 33.55
C ASP A 222 -13.61 -30.66 32.90
N ILE A 223 -13.45 -31.47 31.85
CA ILE A 223 -12.17 -31.72 31.18
C ILE A 223 -11.96 -30.79 29.97
N LEU A 224 -13.02 -30.46 29.23
CA LEU A 224 -12.92 -29.66 28.00
C LEU A 224 -13.33 -28.22 28.25
N ARG A 225 -12.40 -27.30 28.47
CA ARG A 225 -12.77 -25.89 28.69
C ARG A 225 -13.17 -25.20 27.38
N ARG A 226 -14.11 -24.27 27.47
CA ARG A 226 -14.57 -23.46 26.33
C ARG A 226 -14.49 -21.98 26.63
N TRP A 227 -14.18 -21.19 25.62
CA TRP A 227 -14.13 -19.73 25.71
C TRP A 227 -14.79 -19.09 24.51
N ALA A 228 -15.37 -17.91 24.73
CA ALA A 228 -15.68 -16.96 23.68
C ALA A 228 -14.55 -15.93 23.62
N LEU A 229 -13.92 -15.78 22.47
CA LEU A 229 -12.98 -14.70 22.19
C LEU A 229 -13.68 -13.67 21.32
N GLU A 230 -13.96 -12.50 21.90
CA GLU A 230 -14.48 -11.34 21.19
C GLU A 230 -13.29 -10.47 20.75
N ALA A 231 -13.28 -10.04 19.48
CA ALA A 231 -12.36 -9.03 19.00
C ALA A 231 -13.15 -7.85 18.42
N GLN A 232 -12.78 -6.65 18.86
CA GLN A 232 -13.28 -5.38 18.37
C GLN A 232 -12.27 -4.83 17.38
N LEU A 233 -12.69 -4.71 16.12
CA LEU A 233 -11.93 -4.18 15.00
C LEU A 233 -12.42 -2.75 14.73
N GLU A 234 -11.56 -1.76 14.90
CA GLU A 234 -11.88 -0.35 14.65
C GLU A 234 -11.11 0.14 13.42
N ASN A 235 -11.80 0.72 12.45
CA ASN A 235 -11.15 1.41 11.33
C ASN A 235 -10.62 2.76 11.81
N CYS A 236 -9.32 2.87 12.01
CA CYS A 236 -8.62 4.12 12.34
C CYS A 236 -8.00 4.80 11.10
N GLY A 237 -8.26 4.26 9.91
CA GLY A 237 -7.90 4.86 8.64
C GLY A 237 -8.77 6.08 8.31
N GLU A 238 -8.36 6.79 7.25
CA GLU A 238 -9.09 7.95 6.71
C GLU A 238 -10.08 7.53 5.59
N GLU A 239 -9.98 6.28 5.13
CA GLU A 239 -10.76 5.74 4.03
C GLU A 239 -11.74 4.65 4.51
N THR A 240 -12.77 4.40 3.69
CA THR A 240 -13.68 3.28 3.92
C THR A 240 -12.98 1.98 3.55
N ILE A 241 -13.07 0.97 4.42
CA ILE A 241 -12.46 -0.34 4.18
C ILE A 241 -13.52 -1.45 4.16
N VAL A 242 -13.24 -2.50 3.39
CA VAL A 242 -14.00 -3.75 3.41
C VAL A 242 -13.16 -4.80 4.12
N LEU A 243 -13.70 -5.44 5.15
CA LEU A 243 -13.06 -6.57 5.81
C LEU A 243 -13.11 -7.80 4.90
N ASP A 244 -11.94 -8.27 4.48
CA ASP A 244 -11.81 -9.38 3.53
C ASP A 244 -11.72 -10.72 4.24
N THR A 245 -10.90 -10.80 5.29
CA THR A 245 -10.63 -12.05 6.01
C THR A 245 -10.36 -11.74 7.47
N VAL A 246 -10.99 -12.51 8.36
CA VAL A 246 -10.76 -12.41 9.81
C VAL A 246 -10.67 -13.82 10.36
N HIS A 247 -9.43 -14.28 10.56
CA HIS A 247 -9.12 -15.67 10.88
C HIS A 247 -8.33 -15.77 12.18
N LEU A 248 -8.63 -16.78 12.99
CA LEU A 248 -7.89 -17.07 14.21
C LEU A 248 -7.06 -18.34 14.03
N ASP A 249 -5.76 -18.18 13.92
CA ASP A 249 -4.80 -19.28 13.88
C ASP A 249 -4.54 -19.77 15.31
N THR A 250 -5.24 -20.83 15.72
CA THR A 250 -5.10 -21.39 17.07
C THR A 250 -3.83 -22.20 17.24
N ARG A 251 -3.25 -22.14 18.45
CA ARG A 251 -2.09 -22.95 18.83
C ARG A 251 -2.46 -24.41 19.09
N LEU A 252 -1.44 -25.26 19.17
CA LEU A 252 -1.58 -26.66 19.58
C LEU A 252 -2.32 -26.76 20.92
N GLY A 253 -3.28 -27.69 21.00
CA GLY A 253 -4.15 -27.85 22.17
C GLY A 253 -5.41 -26.99 22.17
N PHE A 254 -5.61 -26.15 21.15
CA PHE A 254 -6.86 -25.40 20.98
C PHE A 254 -7.44 -25.61 19.58
N THR A 255 -8.76 -25.58 19.51
CA THR A 255 -9.50 -25.46 18.25
C THR A 255 -10.34 -24.19 18.28
N GLY A 256 -10.27 -23.42 17.20
CA GLY A 256 -11.03 -22.19 17.03
C GLY A 256 -12.06 -22.32 15.92
N GLN A 257 -13.26 -21.83 16.17
CA GLN A 257 -14.30 -21.67 15.16
C GLN A 257 -14.71 -20.19 15.12
N GLY A 258 -14.60 -19.56 13.94
CA GLY A 258 -15.13 -18.21 13.74
C GLY A 258 -16.66 -18.20 13.78
N LEU A 259 -17.24 -17.25 14.49
CA LEU A 259 -18.68 -17.04 14.65
C LEU A 259 -19.18 -15.79 13.89
N ASN A 260 -18.61 -15.57 12.70
CA ASN A 260 -18.75 -14.32 11.94
C ASN A 260 -19.64 -14.49 10.69
N TRP A 261 -19.57 -13.54 9.74
CA TRP A 261 -20.35 -13.53 8.49
C TRP A 261 -20.09 -14.73 7.57
N GLU A 262 -18.99 -15.47 7.78
CA GLU A 262 -18.64 -16.65 6.99
C GLU A 262 -19.53 -17.87 7.29
N ILE A 263 -20.24 -17.91 8.44
CA ILE A 263 -21.07 -19.06 8.82
C ILE A 263 -22.31 -19.20 7.92
N GLU A 264 -22.86 -18.09 7.42
CA GLU A 264 -24.12 -18.10 6.67
C GLU A 264 -23.93 -18.44 5.17
N GLY A 265 -22.74 -18.91 4.78
CA GLY A 265 -22.46 -19.47 3.44
C GLY A 265 -22.32 -18.44 2.32
N GLU A 266 -22.72 -17.18 2.54
CA GLU A 266 -22.58 -16.07 1.59
C GLU A 266 -22.76 -14.69 2.28
N GLY A 267 -22.34 -14.55 3.55
CA GLY A 267 -22.49 -13.28 4.28
C GLY A 267 -21.73 -12.13 3.61
N GLU A 268 -22.40 -10.98 3.46
CA GLU A 268 -21.77 -9.77 2.93
C GLU A 268 -20.59 -9.35 3.82
N LYS A 269 -19.47 -9.04 3.18
CA LYS A 269 -18.26 -8.59 3.86
C LYS A 269 -18.52 -7.25 4.55
N PRO A 270 -18.18 -7.08 5.84
CA PRO A 270 -18.41 -5.82 6.53
C PRO A 270 -17.67 -4.67 5.87
N VAL A 271 -18.39 -3.56 5.66
CA VAL A 271 -17.85 -2.29 5.19
C VAL A 271 -17.76 -1.35 6.38
N LEU A 272 -16.57 -0.80 6.64
CA LEU A 272 -16.27 0.05 7.79
C LEU A 272 -15.85 1.44 7.31
N MET A 273 -16.66 2.44 7.64
CA MET A 273 -16.29 3.84 7.49
C MET A 273 -15.18 4.22 8.49
N PRO A 274 -14.47 5.33 8.29
CA PRO A 274 -13.55 5.86 9.29
C PRO A 274 -14.21 6.01 10.67
N GLY A 275 -13.64 5.37 11.68
CA GLY A 275 -14.16 5.33 13.06
C GLY A 275 -15.18 4.23 13.35
N ASP A 276 -15.64 3.50 12.33
CA ASP A 276 -16.56 2.37 12.53
C ASP A 276 -15.88 1.22 13.25
N VAL A 277 -16.69 0.47 13.98
CA VAL A 277 -16.28 -0.67 14.78
C VAL A 277 -17.06 -1.91 14.36
N GLN A 278 -16.33 -2.98 14.03
CA GLN A 278 -16.88 -4.31 13.85
C GLN A 278 -16.52 -5.20 15.04
N GLN A 279 -17.51 -5.90 15.59
CA GLN A 279 -17.27 -6.98 16.53
C GLN A 279 -17.24 -8.32 15.79
N VAL A 280 -16.26 -9.15 16.12
CA VAL A 280 -16.14 -10.54 15.67
C VAL A 280 -15.97 -11.44 16.89
N CYS A 281 -16.39 -12.69 16.76
CA CYS A 281 -16.35 -13.65 17.85
C CYS A 281 -15.79 -14.99 17.37
N PHE A 282 -15.07 -15.67 18.25
CA PHE A 282 -14.55 -17.00 18.02
C PHE A 282 -14.90 -17.90 19.21
N LEU A 283 -15.40 -19.10 18.90
CA LEU A 283 -15.52 -20.18 19.87
C LEU A 283 -14.19 -20.91 19.95
N LEU A 284 -13.64 -21.00 21.17
CA LEU A 284 -12.41 -21.71 21.47
C LEU A 284 -12.71 -22.92 22.34
N GLU A 285 -12.16 -24.06 21.98
CA GLU A 285 -12.27 -25.30 22.75
C GLU A 285 -10.88 -25.87 23.06
N GLU A 286 -10.69 -26.30 24.30
CA GLU A 286 -9.47 -26.99 24.73
C GLU A 286 -9.49 -28.43 24.22
N ARG A 287 -8.44 -28.81 23.49
CA ARG A 287 -8.13 -30.19 23.14
C ARG A 287 -7.05 -30.63 24.11
N GLY A 288 -7.32 -31.64 24.94
CA GLY A 288 -6.56 -31.99 26.16
C GLY A 288 -5.07 -32.33 26.03
N GLU A 289 -4.42 -32.06 24.90
CA GLU A 289 -3.00 -32.26 24.65
C GLU A 289 -2.40 -30.99 24.01
N GLY A 290 -1.67 -30.21 24.81
CA GLY A 290 -0.91 -29.04 24.36
C GLY A 290 -0.32 -28.26 25.53
N GLU A 291 0.96 -27.89 25.46
CA GLU A 291 1.56 -26.97 26.43
C GLU A 291 0.89 -25.60 26.31
N LYS A 292 0.39 -25.10 27.44
CA LYS A 292 -0.24 -23.77 27.51
C LYS A 292 0.83 -22.71 27.62
N GLU A 293 1.03 -21.96 26.54
CA GLU A 293 1.85 -20.76 26.63
C GLU A 293 1.09 -19.69 27.42
N VAL A 294 1.71 -19.25 28.52
CA VAL A 294 1.20 -18.19 29.37
C VAL A 294 2.17 -17.03 29.28
N VAL A 295 1.70 -15.91 28.75
CA VAL A 295 2.44 -14.65 28.66
C VAL A 295 1.77 -13.65 29.59
N ASP A 296 2.53 -13.08 30.52
CA ASP A 296 2.04 -12.13 31.53
C ASP A 296 0.80 -12.62 32.31
N GLY A 297 0.74 -13.93 32.60
CA GLY A 297 -0.37 -14.55 33.31
C GLY A 297 -1.63 -14.78 32.47
N ARG A 298 -1.59 -14.51 31.16
CA ARG A 298 -2.69 -14.75 30.21
C ARG A 298 -2.37 -15.93 29.30
N VAL A 299 -3.35 -16.81 29.10
CA VAL A 299 -3.24 -17.93 28.15
C VAL A 299 -3.28 -17.37 26.73
N VAL A 300 -2.31 -17.76 25.90
CA VAL A 300 -2.25 -17.39 24.49
C VAL A 300 -2.94 -18.47 23.65
N PHE A 301 -4.12 -18.15 23.11
CA PHE A 301 -4.90 -19.09 22.30
C PHE A 301 -4.41 -19.24 20.85
N GLY A 302 -3.77 -18.19 20.30
CA GLY A 302 -3.48 -18.11 18.87
C GLY A 302 -3.05 -16.72 18.42
N SER A 303 -2.98 -16.55 17.10
CA SER A 303 -2.79 -15.26 16.42
C SER A 303 -4.01 -14.91 15.59
N LEU A 304 -4.47 -13.67 15.68
CA LEU A 304 -5.56 -13.14 14.85
C LEU A 304 -4.96 -12.55 13.56
N SER A 305 -5.38 -13.10 12.42
CA SER A 305 -4.99 -12.70 11.07
C SER A 305 -6.12 -11.90 10.43
N LEU A 306 -5.78 -10.73 9.87
CA LEU A 306 -6.75 -9.77 9.35
C LEU A 306 -6.36 -9.35 7.93
N GLY A 307 -7.33 -9.37 7.02
CA GLY A 307 -7.21 -8.85 5.66
C GLY A 307 -8.31 -7.83 5.40
N TRP A 308 -7.96 -6.70 4.78
CA TRP A 308 -8.88 -5.63 4.44
C TRP A 308 -8.54 -5.03 3.08
N ARG A 309 -9.51 -4.38 2.46
CA ARG A 309 -9.37 -3.67 1.17
C ARG A 309 -9.89 -2.25 1.32
N GLY A 310 -9.12 -1.28 0.84
CA GLY A 310 -9.51 0.12 0.67
C GLY A 310 -9.30 0.56 -0.77
#